data_AF-A0A1T1DQ89-F1
#
_entry.id   AF-A0A1T1DQ89-F1
#
_cell.length_a   1.000
_cell.length_b   1.000
_cell.length_c   1.000
_cell.angle_alpha   90.00
_cell.angle_beta   90.00
_cell.angle_gamma   90.00
#
_symmetry.space_group_name_H-M   'P 1'
#
loop_
_entity.id
_entity.type
_entity.pdbx_description
1 polymer ?
#
loop_
_entity_poly.entity_id
_entity_poly.type
_entity_poly.pdbx_seq_one_letter_code
_entity_poly.pdbx_strand_id
1 'polypeptide(L)'
;MRKSGKGGSSPFNITTKPNVLTPLTNEEMLERRGESCLWYRLTPCPCPSEERLPDCKFCYDGLIRNFQETLEIKEEMSYKVEHNRVYTRFCPIKKVKNINLISRETHKPLTVKRIQEEYIEVEETLKFWNAVLLHYEVSMIEEIIVEAIGENEYSLYPKLPLGAIVGVVEVFKVDDLGETSSVESTGFTFNSLQFLNRVNGLYRLKLKFIYPVKVGYKTLRNEQDARKIFGSSQITFNDGEVMAVMGVGYNLSQGDIITLLVSTLTHSEYIPYQFGSYDKVSYSPIRKVEKIISKEKSFIKEHEQGKDYQVFGDSKIKWITDKPKNGYSIIYEYHPSFRITGFIESGSGEDRDKPKIFKMKPLSNLNTRE
;
A
#
# COMPACT_ATOMS: atom_id res chain seq x y z
N MET A 1 -2.45 5.73 -7.61
CA MET A 1 -1.57 6.91 -7.81
C MET A 1 -0.19 6.44 -8.18
N ARG A 2 0.02 6.32 -9.48
CA ARG A 2 1.32 6.16 -10.09
C ARG A 2 1.98 7.52 -10.31
N LYS A 3 3.30 7.55 -10.30
CA LYS A 3 4.10 8.71 -10.70
C LYS A 3 4.50 8.54 -12.16
N SER A 4 3.97 9.38 -13.05
CA SER A 4 4.31 9.40 -14.48
C SER A 4 5.50 10.32 -14.77
N GLY A 5 5.65 11.41 -14.00
CA GLY A 5 6.72 12.38 -14.18
C GLY A 5 8.03 11.97 -13.49
N LYS A 6 9.14 11.91 -14.24
CA LYS A 6 10.50 11.96 -13.66
C LYS A 6 10.68 13.37 -13.10
N GLY A 7 10.27 13.59 -11.84
CA GLY A 7 10.34 14.89 -11.17
C GLY A 7 11.61 15.63 -11.58
N GLY A 8 11.45 16.89 -12.01
CA GLY A 8 12.47 17.62 -12.78
C GLY A 8 13.87 17.30 -12.31
N SER A 9 14.67 16.68 -13.19
CA SER A 9 16.10 16.67 -13.03
C SER A 9 16.54 18.12 -13.13
N SER A 10 16.62 18.81 -12.00
CA SER A 10 17.38 20.04 -11.92
C SER A 10 18.76 19.72 -12.47
N PRO A 11 19.28 20.46 -13.48
CA PRO A 11 20.65 20.29 -13.94
C PRO A 11 21.66 20.66 -12.84
N PHE A 12 21.19 21.24 -11.73
CA PHE A 12 21.99 21.51 -10.55
C PHE A 12 21.98 20.33 -9.60
N ASN A 13 23.17 19.93 -9.17
CA ASN A 13 23.37 18.89 -8.16
C ASN A 13 22.64 19.32 -6.87
N ILE A 14 21.52 18.65 -6.57
CA ILE A 14 20.65 19.02 -5.45
C ILE A 14 21.31 18.53 -4.16
N THR A 15 22.13 19.40 -3.57
CA THR A 15 22.67 19.15 -2.22
C THR A 15 21.54 19.16 -1.19
N THR A 16 21.74 18.45 -0.07
CA THR A 16 20.76 18.30 1.03
C THR A 16 20.45 19.59 1.81
N LYS A 17 20.93 20.75 1.34
CA LYS A 17 20.60 22.05 1.92
C LYS A 17 19.46 22.67 1.12
N PRO A 18 18.35 23.07 1.76
CA PRO A 18 17.27 23.79 1.06
C PRO A 18 17.89 25.02 0.40
N ASN A 19 17.79 25.09 -0.92
CA ASN A 19 18.21 26.27 -1.66
C ASN A 19 17.00 27.20 -1.76
N VAL A 20 17.20 28.51 -1.58
CA VAL A 20 16.12 29.51 -1.53
C VAL A 20 15.21 29.47 -2.78
N LEU A 21 15.74 28.98 -3.91
CA LEU A 21 15.06 28.89 -5.21
C LEU A 21 14.28 27.58 -5.43
N THR A 22 14.56 26.53 -4.65
CA THR A 22 13.86 25.25 -4.68
C THR A 22 13.82 24.66 -3.26
N PRO A 23 12.97 25.18 -2.37
CA PRO A 23 12.74 24.54 -1.08
C PRO A 23 12.25 23.12 -1.34
N LEU A 24 13.03 22.11 -0.92
CA LEU A 24 12.59 20.72 -0.98
C LEU A 24 11.38 20.60 -0.06
N THR A 25 10.20 20.35 -0.64
CA THR A 25 9.01 20.11 0.17
C THR A 25 9.20 18.82 0.96
N ASN A 26 8.59 18.74 2.14
CA ASN A 26 8.66 17.53 2.96
C ASN A 26 8.19 16.28 2.17
N GLU A 27 7.27 16.46 1.21
CA GLU A 27 6.82 15.42 0.29
C GLU A 27 7.94 14.93 -0.63
N GLU A 28 8.80 15.81 -1.17
CA GLU A 28 9.94 15.39 -1.98
C GLU A 28 11.00 14.62 -1.16
N MET A 29 11.17 14.96 0.11
CA MET A 29 12.04 14.20 1.02
C MET A 29 11.48 12.81 1.33
N LEU A 30 10.18 12.73 1.65
CA LEU A 30 9.47 11.46 1.85
C LEU A 30 9.51 10.60 0.59
N GLU A 31 9.41 11.20 -0.59
CA GLU A 31 9.44 10.46 -1.84
C GLU A 31 10.81 9.82 -2.10
N ARG A 32 11.89 10.53 -1.77
CA ARG A 32 13.28 10.05 -1.98
C ARG A 32 13.75 9.06 -0.93
N ARG A 33 13.35 9.23 0.33
CA ARG A 33 13.90 8.48 1.48
C ARG A 33 12.87 7.70 2.27
N GLY A 34 11.59 7.94 2.03
CA GLY A 34 10.51 7.21 2.68
C GLY A 34 10.43 5.78 2.17
N GLU A 35 9.97 4.92 3.06
CA GLU A 35 9.71 3.54 2.74
C GLU A 35 8.34 3.39 2.06
N SER A 36 8.25 2.49 1.09
CA SER A 36 6.99 2.13 0.46
C SER A 36 6.13 1.30 1.42
N CYS A 37 4.91 1.74 1.69
CA CYS A 37 3.95 1.07 2.53
C CYS A 37 2.56 1.00 1.88
N LEU A 38 1.75 0.04 2.33
CA LEU A 38 0.31 0.08 2.16
C LEU A 38 -0.32 0.77 3.36
N TRP A 39 -1.35 1.56 3.09
CA TRP A 39 -2.14 2.21 4.11
C TRP A 39 -3.60 1.79 3.99
N TYR A 40 -4.13 1.20 5.06
CA TYR A 40 -5.51 0.81 5.21
C TYR A 40 -6.22 1.75 6.17
N ARG A 41 -7.35 2.30 5.72
CA ARG A 41 -8.29 3.01 6.57
C ARG A 41 -9.17 2.00 7.25
N LEU A 42 -9.26 2.04 8.58
CA LEU A 42 -10.20 1.22 9.32
C LEU A 42 -11.44 2.05 9.63
N THR A 43 -12.57 1.67 9.05
CA THR A 43 -13.86 2.30 9.32
C THR A 43 -14.66 1.39 10.25
N PRO A 44 -15.24 1.89 11.36
CA PRO A 44 -16.10 1.06 12.19
C PRO A 44 -17.28 0.51 11.39
N CYS A 45 -17.62 -0.75 11.65
CA CYS A 45 -18.77 -1.41 11.05
C CYS A 45 -20.05 -0.70 11.49
N PRO A 46 -20.94 -0.35 10.55
CA PRO A 46 -22.20 0.33 10.85
C PRO A 46 -23.18 -0.57 11.62
N CYS A 47 -22.97 -1.90 11.63
CA CYS A 47 -23.86 -2.81 12.35
C CYS A 47 -23.75 -2.61 13.87
N PRO A 48 -24.90 -2.59 14.60
CA PRO A 48 -24.92 -2.62 16.05
C PRO A 48 -24.09 -3.78 16.58
N SER A 49 -23.40 -3.60 17.71
CA SER A 49 -22.50 -4.62 18.27
C SER A 49 -23.17 -5.98 18.48
N GLU A 50 -24.47 -6.00 18.78
CA GLU A 50 -25.28 -7.20 18.99
C GLU A 50 -25.58 -7.98 17.71
N GLU A 51 -25.58 -7.30 16.55
CA GLU A 51 -25.84 -7.90 15.23
C GLU A 51 -24.54 -8.24 14.47
N ARG A 52 -23.38 -7.95 15.06
CA ARG A 52 -22.08 -8.23 14.43
C ARG A 52 -21.83 -9.74 14.43
N LEU A 53 -22.07 -10.35 13.28
CA LEU A 53 -21.68 -11.74 13.05
C LEU A 53 -20.15 -11.84 12.89
N PRO A 54 -19.48 -12.83 13.52
CA PRO A 54 -18.04 -13.06 13.39
C PRO A 54 -17.56 -13.31 11.95
N ASP A 55 -18.48 -13.71 11.06
CA ASP A 55 -18.23 -14.04 9.65
C ASP A 55 -18.97 -13.06 8.70
N CYS A 56 -19.12 -11.81 9.14
CA CYS A 56 -19.58 -10.72 8.30
C CYS A 56 -18.70 -10.57 7.05
N LYS A 57 -19.28 -10.71 5.84
CA LYS A 57 -18.56 -10.60 4.56
C LYS A 57 -17.84 -9.25 4.38
N PHE A 58 -18.35 -8.21 5.03
CA PHE A 58 -17.88 -6.83 4.85
C PHE A 58 -17.03 -6.31 6.01
N CYS A 59 -17.14 -6.92 7.20
CA CYS A 59 -16.57 -6.38 8.43
C CYS A 59 -15.77 -7.45 9.18
N TYR A 60 -14.61 -7.03 9.67
CA TYR A 60 -13.68 -7.86 10.41
C TYR A 60 -13.52 -7.28 11.82
N ASP A 61 -14.04 -8.00 12.82
CA ASP A 61 -14.07 -7.55 14.22
C ASP A 61 -14.68 -6.14 14.40
N GLY A 62 -15.77 -5.89 13.67
CA GLY A 62 -16.43 -4.58 13.69
C GLY A 62 -15.65 -3.46 13.00
N LEU A 63 -14.66 -3.76 12.17
CA LEU A 63 -13.93 -2.81 11.32
C LEU A 63 -13.97 -3.22 9.85
N ILE A 64 -14.15 -2.24 8.95
CA ILE A 64 -14.12 -2.39 7.50
C ILE A 64 -12.81 -1.81 7.01
N ARG A 65 -12.05 -2.61 6.24
CA ARG A 65 -10.84 -2.12 5.56
C ARG A 65 -11.24 -1.37 4.31
N ASN A 66 -10.92 -0.09 4.30
CA ASN A 66 -11.15 0.81 3.19
C ASN A 66 -9.82 1.45 2.77
N PHE A 67 -9.86 2.13 1.63
CA PHE A 67 -8.76 2.92 1.13
C PHE A 67 -9.23 4.35 0.87
N GLN A 68 -8.31 5.31 0.92
CA GLN A 68 -8.57 6.60 0.33
C GLN A 68 -8.56 6.43 -1.19
N GLU A 69 -9.70 6.55 -1.84
CA GLU A 69 -9.81 6.37 -3.30
C GLU A 69 -9.14 7.50 -4.08
N THR A 70 -9.14 8.72 -3.52
CA THR A 70 -8.67 9.92 -4.20
C THR A 70 -7.72 10.71 -3.33
N LEU A 71 -6.63 11.19 -3.91
CA LEU A 71 -5.70 12.10 -3.25
C LEU A 71 -5.80 13.49 -3.89
N GLU A 72 -6.00 14.50 -3.06
CA GLU A 72 -5.97 15.88 -3.51
C GLU A 72 -4.53 16.39 -3.53
N ILE A 73 -4.12 16.91 -4.69
CA ILE A 73 -2.83 17.52 -4.91
C ILE A 73 -3.05 19.02 -5.05
N LYS A 74 -2.44 19.79 -4.14
CA LYS A 74 -2.50 21.25 -4.11
C LYS A 74 -1.13 21.83 -4.48
N GLU A 75 -1.15 23.02 -5.07
CA GLU A 75 0.04 23.84 -5.33
C GLU A 75 1.16 23.14 -6.12
N GLU A 76 0.82 22.17 -6.97
CA GLU A 76 1.82 21.49 -7.77
C GLU A 76 2.18 22.30 -9.01
N MET A 77 3.48 22.51 -9.24
CA MET A 77 3.97 23.02 -10.52
C MET A 77 4.01 21.89 -11.55
N SER A 78 3.40 22.14 -12.71
CA SER A 78 3.36 21.23 -13.86
C SER A 78 4.72 20.64 -14.18
N TYR A 79 4.77 19.33 -14.41
CA TYR A 79 6.00 18.63 -14.75
C TYR A 79 6.56 19.07 -16.10
N LYS A 80 5.69 19.18 -17.10
CA LYS A 80 6.03 19.52 -18.48
C LYS A 80 4.85 20.18 -19.14
N VAL A 81 5.12 21.12 -20.04
CA VAL A 81 4.09 21.76 -20.87
C VAL A 81 4.47 21.57 -22.33
N GLU A 82 3.56 21.03 -23.14
CA GLU A 82 3.72 20.89 -24.58
C GLU A 82 2.50 21.48 -25.28
N HIS A 83 2.66 22.66 -25.88
CA HIS A 83 1.57 23.38 -26.54
C HIS A 83 0.36 23.57 -25.61
N ASN A 84 -0.70 22.80 -25.80
CA ASN A 84 -1.92 22.86 -25.01
C ASN A 84 -2.05 21.71 -24.00
N ARG A 85 -0.98 20.93 -23.78
CA ARG A 85 -0.95 19.80 -22.84
C ARG A 85 -0.10 20.15 -21.63
N VAL A 86 -0.69 20.00 -20.45
CA VAL A 86 -0.03 20.21 -19.16
C VAL A 86 0.10 18.86 -18.46
N TYR A 87 1.33 18.37 -18.33
CA TYR A 87 1.63 17.08 -17.71
C TYR A 87 1.75 17.22 -16.20
N THR A 88 1.15 16.28 -15.48
CA THR A 88 1.19 16.20 -14.02
C THR A 88 2.28 15.22 -13.57
N ARG A 89 2.74 15.31 -12.32
CA ARG A 89 3.65 14.29 -11.76
C ARG A 89 2.91 13.05 -11.33
N PHE A 90 1.67 13.21 -10.86
CA PHE A 90 0.85 12.14 -10.30
C PHE A 90 -0.34 11.82 -11.21
N CYS A 91 -0.64 10.53 -11.36
CA CYS A 91 -1.67 10.00 -12.24
C CYS A 91 -2.31 8.74 -11.63
N PRO A 92 -3.50 8.30 -12.09
CA PRO A 92 -4.34 8.94 -13.10
C PRO A 92 -5.13 10.12 -12.53
N ILE A 93 -5.29 11.17 -13.33
CA ILE A 93 -6.05 12.36 -12.97
C ILE A 93 -7.55 12.02 -12.98
N LYS A 94 -8.22 12.24 -11.85
CA LYS A 94 -9.68 12.02 -11.71
C LYS A 94 -10.46 13.31 -11.94
N LYS A 95 -9.99 14.43 -11.38
CA LYS A 95 -10.70 15.71 -11.45
C LYS A 95 -9.72 16.88 -11.35
N VAL A 96 -9.94 17.94 -12.12
CA VAL A 96 -9.19 19.20 -11.99
C VAL A 96 -10.05 20.21 -11.24
N LYS A 97 -9.52 20.81 -10.18
CA LYS A 97 -10.20 21.87 -9.40
C LYS A 97 -9.80 23.25 -9.91
N ASN A 98 -8.50 23.48 -10.05
CA ASN A 98 -7.97 24.75 -10.53
C ASN A 98 -6.67 24.54 -11.31
N ILE A 99 -6.46 25.35 -12.34
CA ILE A 99 -5.25 25.38 -13.14
C ILE A 99 -4.92 26.82 -13.50
N ASN A 100 -3.78 27.32 -13.03
CA ASN A 100 -3.39 28.71 -13.18
C ASN A 100 -2.02 28.82 -13.84
N LEU A 101 -1.93 29.62 -14.90
CA LEU A 101 -0.65 30.04 -15.44
C LEU A 101 -0.05 31.11 -14.52
N ILE A 102 1.15 30.84 -14.00
CA ILE A 102 1.94 31.82 -13.25
C ILE A 102 2.73 32.67 -14.25
N SER A 103 2.44 33.96 -14.27
CA SER A 103 3.30 35.00 -14.82
C SER A 103 3.76 35.91 -13.68
N ARG A 104 4.87 36.64 -13.87
CA ARG A 104 5.65 37.36 -12.82
C ARG A 104 4.82 38.01 -11.69
N GLU A 105 3.64 38.56 -12.00
CA GLU A 105 2.76 39.21 -11.02
C GLU A 105 1.26 38.82 -11.16
N THR A 106 0.93 37.86 -12.01
CA THR A 106 -0.48 37.52 -12.32
C THR A 106 -0.70 36.01 -12.39
N HIS A 107 -1.75 35.55 -11.73
CA HIS A 107 -2.29 34.20 -11.89
C HIS A 107 -3.42 34.25 -12.91
N LYS A 108 -3.20 33.70 -14.10
CA LYS A 108 -4.24 33.60 -15.13
C LYS A 108 -4.87 32.20 -15.09
N PRO A 109 -6.17 32.04 -14.81
CA PRO A 109 -6.81 30.74 -14.89
C PRO A 109 -6.80 30.23 -16.34
N LEU A 110 -6.56 28.93 -16.51
CA LEU A 110 -6.61 28.24 -17.79
C LEU A 110 -7.92 27.43 -17.90
N THR A 111 -8.39 27.26 -19.14
CA THR A 111 -9.67 26.56 -19.39
C THR A 111 -9.39 25.11 -19.73
N VAL A 112 -9.92 24.19 -18.92
CA VAL A 112 -9.75 22.74 -19.11
C VAL A 112 -10.66 22.24 -20.23
N LYS A 113 -10.07 21.71 -21.29
CA LYS A 113 -10.79 21.10 -22.42
C LYS A 113 -11.05 19.62 -22.18
N ARG A 114 -10.02 18.86 -21.79
CA ARG A 114 -10.09 17.41 -21.57
C ARG A 114 -9.10 16.98 -20.49
N ILE A 115 -9.47 15.93 -19.77
CA ILE A 115 -8.60 15.27 -18.80
C ILE A 115 -8.19 13.92 -19.39
N GLN A 116 -6.89 13.68 -19.47
CA GLN A 116 -6.30 12.39 -19.81
C GLN A 116 -5.60 11.85 -18.55
N GLU A 117 -5.20 10.57 -18.57
CA GLU A 117 -4.61 9.95 -17.37
C GLU A 117 -3.36 10.69 -16.85
N GLU A 118 -2.48 11.14 -17.76
CA GLU A 118 -1.17 11.72 -17.42
C GLU A 118 -1.05 13.23 -17.70
N TYR A 119 -2.05 13.83 -18.37
CA TYR A 119 -2.01 15.24 -18.74
C TYR A 119 -3.41 15.86 -18.84
N ILE A 120 -3.44 17.18 -18.74
CA ILE A 120 -4.64 18.01 -18.88
C ILE A 120 -4.50 18.78 -20.20
N GLU A 121 -5.49 18.67 -21.07
CA GLU A 121 -5.58 19.51 -22.26
C GLU A 121 -6.30 20.82 -21.90
N VAL A 122 -5.66 21.94 -22.18
CA VAL A 122 -6.22 23.29 -22.03
C VAL A 122 -6.61 23.88 -23.39
N GLU A 123 -7.46 24.90 -23.38
CA GLU A 123 -7.82 25.63 -24.62
C GLU A 123 -6.70 26.56 -25.09
N GLU A 124 -5.96 27.14 -24.14
CA GLU A 124 -4.91 28.09 -24.42
C GLU A 124 -3.65 27.39 -24.97
N THR A 125 -2.96 28.07 -25.91
CA THR A 125 -1.64 27.61 -26.37
C THR A 125 -0.56 28.13 -25.43
N LEU A 126 0.12 27.22 -24.75
CA LEU A 126 1.20 27.52 -23.81
C LEU A 126 2.56 27.28 -24.47
N LYS A 127 3.57 28.01 -24.01
CA LYS A 127 4.97 27.77 -24.39
C LYS A 127 5.58 26.76 -23.43
N PHE A 128 6.62 26.04 -23.86
CA PHE A 128 7.23 24.98 -23.05
C PHE A 128 7.80 25.46 -21.71
N TRP A 129 8.11 26.76 -21.59
CA TRP A 129 8.65 27.38 -20.38
C TRP A 129 7.56 27.99 -19.47
N ASN A 130 6.28 27.87 -19.84
CA ASN A 130 5.19 28.36 -19.01
C ASN A 130 5.11 27.54 -17.72
N ALA A 131 4.97 28.24 -16.60
CA ALA A 131 4.87 27.65 -15.28
C ALA A 131 3.39 27.56 -14.89
N VAL A 132 2.84 26.35 -14.82
CA VAL A 132 1.41 26.14 -14.51
C VAL A 132 1.26 25.56 -13.11
N LEU A 133 0.50 26.24 -12.27
CA LEU A 133 0.11 25.80 -10.94
C LEU A 133 -1.17 24.97 -11.02
N LEU A 134 -1.13 23.79 -10.41
CA LEU A 134 -2.16 22.77 -10.52
C LEU A 134 -2.79 22.49 -9.16
N HIS A 135 -4.11 22.32 -9.19
CA HIS A 135 -4.91 21.83 -8.09
C HIS A 135 -5.90 20.80 -8.62
N TYR A 136 -5.68 19.53 -8.29
CA TYR A 136 -6.38 18.41 -8.91
C TYR A 136 -6.45 17.21 -7.96
N GLU A 137 -7.29 16.23 -8.32
CA GLU A 137 -7.46 14.97 -7.60
C GLU A 137 -6.97 13.82 -8.48
N VAL A 138 -6.21 12.90 -7.89
CA VAL A 138 -5.73 11.67 -8.53
C VAL A 138 -6.38 10.46 -7.92
N SER A 139 -6.58 9.41 -8.72
CA SER A 139 -7.03 8.12 -8.20
C SER A 139 -5.89 7.38 -7.51
N MET A 140 -6.14 6.87 -6.32
CA MET A 140 -5.22 5.99 -5.59
C MET A 140 -5.32 4.54 -6.07
N ILE A 141 -6.51 4.14 -6.53
CA ILE A 141 -6.82 2.81 -7.05
C ILE A 141 -6.87 2.85 -8.58
N GLU A 142 -6.22 1.89 -9.21
CA GLU A 142 -6.14 1.74 -10.67
C GLU A 142 -6.59 0.34 -11.09
N GLU A 143 -7.24 0.22 -12.24
CA GLU A 143 -7.47 -1.08 -12.88
C GLU A 143 -6.30 -1.41 -13.79
N ILE A 144 -5.58 -2.49 -13.49
CA ILE A 144 -4.45 -2.96 -14.29
C ILE A 144 -4.78 -4.28 -14.96
N ILE A 145 -4.20 -4.50 -16.13
CA ILE A 145 -4.24 -5.79 -16.83
C ILE A 145 -2.84 -6.39 -16.75
N VAL A 146 -2.73 -7.57 -16.16
CA VAL A 146 -1.46 -8.29 -15.99
C VAL A 146 -1.61 -9.74 -16.41
N GLU A 147 -0.50 -10.36 -16.77
CA GLU A 147 -0.46 -11.76 -17.15
C GLU A 147 0.29 -12.59 -16.09
N ALA A 148 -0.18 -13.82 -15.90
CA ALA A 148 0.41 -14.82 -15.03
C ALA A 148 0.40 -16.18 -15.73
N ILE A 149 1.42 -16.99 -15.49
CA ILE A 149 1.49 -18.36 -16.01
C ILE A 149 1.37 -19.28 -14.81
N GLY A 150 0.42 -20.21 -14.87
CA GLY A 150 0.24 -21.25 -13.87
C GLY A 150 0.97 -22.54 -14.25
N GLU A 151 1.70 -23.11 -13.29
CA GLU A 151 2.41 -24.39 -13.43
C GLU A 151 1.83 -25.45 -12.48
N ASN A 152 0.55 -25.78 -12.67
CA ASN A 152 -0.18 -26.79 -11.90
C ASN A 152 -0.27 -26.47 -10.40
N GLU A 153 -0.56 -25.22 -10.10
CA GLU A 153 -0.61 -24.64 -8.76
C GLU A 153 -2.03 -24.14 -8.43
N TYR A 154 -2.31 -23.83 -7.16
CA TYR A 154 -3.61 -23.26 -6.74
C TYR A 154 -3.60 -21.73 -6.65
N SER A 155 -2.43 -21.11 -6.79
CA SER A 155 -2.25 -19.67 -6.66
C SER A 155 -1.49 -19.13 -7.85
N LEU A 156 -1.94 -18.03 -8.45
CA LEU A 156 -1.19 -17.33 -9.50
C LEU A 156 -0.48 -16.12 -8.93
N TYR A 157 0.80 -15.97 -9.27
CA TYR A 157 1.63 -14.83 -8.90
C TYR A 157 1.92 -13.97 -10.14
N PRO A 158 1.02 -13.04 -10.52
CA PRO A 158 1.27 -12.15 -11.64
C PRO A 158 2.49 -11.26 -11.39
N LYS A 159 3.17 -10.88 -12.48
CA LYS A 159 4.21 -9.85 -12.42
C LYS A 159 3.56 -8.48 -12.22
N LEU A 160 3.50 -8.04 -10.96
CA LEU A 160 2.91 -6.77 -10.58
C LEU A 160 3.98 -5.65 -10.51
N PRO A 161 3.61 -4.39 -10.77
CA PRO A 161 4.42 -3.26 -10.34
C PRO A 161 4.50 -3.22 -8.80
N LEU A 162 5.37 -2.38 -8.24
CA LEU A 162 5.46 -2.20 -6.78
C LEU A 162 4.12 -1.66 -6.25
N GLY A 163 3.45 -2.41 -5.37
CA GLY A 163 2.14 -2.09 -4.79
C GLY A 163 1.40 -3.36 -4.38
N ALA A 164 0.07 -3.31 -4.31
CA ALA A 164 -0.75 -4.45 -3.90
C ALA A 164 -2.08 -4.56 -4.64
N ILE A 165 -2.52 -5.80 -4.81
CA ILE A 165 -3.87 -6.14 -5.25
C ILE A 165 -4.85 -5.81 -4.12
N VAL A 166 -5.88 -5.05 -4.45
CA VAL A 166 -6.97 -4.70 -3.53
C VAL A 166 -8.33 -5.18 -4.01
N GLY A 167 -8.39 -5.78 -5.19
CA GLY A 167 -9.57 -6.42 -5.73
C GLY A 167 -9.29 -7.14 -7.04
N VAL A 168 -10.14 -8.10 -7.37
CA VAL A 168 -10.15 -8.80 -8.66
C VAL A 168 -11.38 -8.32 -9.42
N VAL A 169 -11.19 -7.86 -10.66
CA VAL A 169 -12.29 -7.45 -11.53
C VAL A 169 -12.72 -8.65 -12.37
N GLU A 170 -11.80 -9.19 -13.16
CA GLU A 170 -12.05 -10.34 -14.04
C GLU A 170 -10.77 -11.17 -14.21
N VAL A 171 -10.94 -12.47 -14.45
CA VAL A 171 -9.83 -13.40 -14.72
C VAL A 171 -10.18 -14.22 -15.95
N PHE A 172 -9.25 -14.26 -16.91
CA PHE A 172 -9.40 -14.99 -18.15
C PHE A 172 -8.27 -15.99 -18.30
N LYS A 173 -8.59 -17.25 -18.59
CA LYS A 173 -7.62 -18.23 -19.07
C LYS A 173 -7.48 -18.06 -20.57
N VAL A 174 -6.24 -18.00 -21.05
CA VAL A 174 -5.88 -17.90 -22.47
C VAL A 174 -5.47 -19.29 -22.95
N ASP A 175 -6.09 -19.78 -24.01
CA ASP A 175 -5.69 -21.04 -24.64
C ASP A 175 -4.57 -20.87 -25.68
N ASP A 176 -4.12 -21.98 -26.28
CA ASP A 176 -3.04 -21.98 -27.27
C ASP A 176 -3.43 -21.26 -28.59
N LEU A 177 -4.74 -21.07 -28.83
CA LEU A 177 -5.29 -20.36 -29.99
C LEU A 177 -5.52 -18.87 -29.71
N GLY A 178 -5.35 -18.44 -28.46
CA GLY A 178 -5.55 -17.07 -28.01
C GLY A 178 -6.99 -16.73 -27.59
N GLU A 179 -7.90 -17.71 -27.56
CA GLU A 179 -9.25 -17.54 -27.05
C GLU A 179 -9.25 -17.45 -25.52
N THR A 180 -10.17 -16.64 -24.98
CA THR A 180 -10.25 -16.37 -23.55
C THR A 180 -11.52 -16.94 -22.93
N SER A 181 -11.37 -17.77 -21.90
CA SER A 181 -12.47 -18.26 -21.07
C SER A 181 -12.44 -17.62 -19.69
N SER A 182 -13.56 -17.09 -19.20
CA SER A 182 -13.65 -16.52 -17.84
C SER A 182 -13.50 -17.61 -16.77
N VAL A 183 -12.75 -17.31 -15.71
CA VAL A 183 -12.50 -18.21 -14.58
C VAL A 183 -12.77 -17.45 -13.28
N GLU A 184 -13.46 -18.09 -12.33
CA GLU A 184 -13.68 -17.50 -11.01
C GLU A 184 -12.47 -17.68 -10.09
N SER A 185 -12.00 -16.58 -9.51
CA SER A 185 -11.03 -16.62 -8.41
C SER A 185 -11.74 -16.77 -7.07
N THR A 186 -11.21 -17.62 -6.19
CA THR A 186 -11.73 -17.79 -4.82
C THR A 186 -11.30 -16.69 -3.84
N GLY A 187 -10.22 -15.98 -4.15
CA GLY A 187 -9.67 -14.93 -3.29
C GLY A 187 -8.37 -14.36 -3.84
N PHE A 188 -7.79 -13.41 -3.12
CA PHE A 188 -6.51 -12.79 -3.46
C PHE A 188 -5.73 -12.42 -2.19
N THR A 189 -4.41 -12.32 -2.31
CA THR A 189 -3.49 -11.66 -1.37
C THR A 189 -2.99 -10.36 -1.99
N PHE A 190 -2.02 -9.70 -1.38
CA PHE A 190 -1.38 -8.51 -1.97
C PHE A 190 -0.70 -8.77 -3.32
N ASN A 191 -0.27 -9.99 -3.59
CA ASN A 191 0.55 -10.32 -4.76
C ASN A 191 0.12 -11.57 -5.52
N SER A 192 -0.94 -12.26 -5.07
CA SER A 192 -1.41 -13.48 -5.72
C SER A 192 -2.92 -13.62 -5.73
N LEU A 193 -3.42 -14.41 -6.69
CA LEU A 193 -4.82 -14.84 -6.75
C LEU A 193 -4.90 -16.31 -6.38
N GLN A 194 -5.99 -16.71 -5.71
CA GLN A 194 -6.23 -18.08 -5.28
C GLN A 194 -7.39 -18.70 -6.04
N PHE A 195 -7.25 -19.97 -6.40
CA PHE A 195 -8.24 -20.74 -7.15
C PHE A 195 -8.62 -22.01 -6.40
N LEU A 196 -9.84 -22.49 -6.66
CA LEU A 196 -10.32 -23.77 -6.11
C LEU A 196 -9.61 -24.96 -6.77
N ASN A 197 -9.42 -24.84 -8.09
CA ASN A 197 -8.81 -25.86 -8.95
C ASN A 197 -7.39 -25.46 -9.32
N ARG A 198 -6.56 -26.45 -9.65
CA ARG A 198 -5.21 -26.19 -10.13
C ARG A 198 -5.26 -25.44 -11.47
N VAL A 199 -4.48 -24.38 -11.56
CA VAL A 199 -4.35 -23.53 -12.73
C VAL A 199 -3.13 -23.94 -13.55
N ASN A 200 -3.30 -23.94 -14.87
CA ASN A 200 -2.27 -24.33 -15.84
C ASN A 200 -2.36 -23.43 -17.06
N GLY A 201 -1.21 -22.99 -17.57
CA GLY A 201 -1.10 -22.15 -18.76
C GLY A 201 -1.22 -20.66 -18.47
N LEU A 202 -1.49 -19.86 -19.51
CA LEU A 202 -1.50 -18.41 -19.44
C LEU A 202 -2.85 -17.88 -18.94
N TYR A 203 -2.81 -16.91 -18.03
CA TYR A 203 -3.97 -16.19 -17.53
C TYR A 203 -3.77 -14.69 -17.70
N ARG A 204 -4.81 -14.00 -18.15
CA ARG A 204 -4.91 -12.54 -18.19
C ARG A 204 -5.86 -12.07 -17.11
N LEU A 205 -5.34 -11.23 -16.22
CA LEU A 205 -6.00 -10.81 -14.99
C LEU A 205 -6.27 -9.32 -15.05
N LYS A 206 -7.52 -8.92 -14.84
CA LYS A 206 -7.91 -7.53 -14.64
C LYS A 206 -8.12 -7.28 -13.14
N LEU A 207 -7.26 -6.46 -12.54
CA LEU A 207 -7.14 -6.31 -11.09
C LEU A 207 -7.31 -4.86 -10.66
N LYS A 208 -7.90 -4.62 -9.49
CA LYS A 208 -7.80 -3.33 -8.78
C LYS A 208 -6.52 -3.31 -7.99
N PHE A 209 -5.70 -2.29 -8.23
CA PHE A 209 -4.34 -2.19 -7.72
C PHE A 209 -4.11 -0.85 -7.04
N ILE A 210 -3.37 -0.88 -5.92
CA ILE A 210 -2.91 0.32 -5.22
C ILE A 210 -1.41 0.41 -5.27
N TYR A 211 -0.92 1.57 -5.73
CA TYR A 211 0.48 1.94 -5.63
C TYR A 211 0.83 2.33 -4.19
N PRO A 212 2.03 2.00 -3.71
CA PRO A 212 2.42 2.20 -2.34
C PRO A 212 2.55 3.69 -2.02
N VAL A 213 2.18 4.03 -0.79
CA VAL A 213 2.42 5.35 -0.21
C VAL A 213 3.81 5.38 0.42
N LYS A 214 4.40 6.57 0.50
CA LYS A 214 5.69 6.77 1.16
C LYS A 214 5.49 7.22 2.61
N VAL A 215 6.12 6.49 3.53
CA VAL A 215 6.16 6.83 4.95
C VAL A 215 7.60 6.98 5.42
N GLY A 216 7.90 8.09 6.09
CA GLY A 216 9.16 8.24 6.83
C GLY A 216 8.91 7.82 8.28
N TYR A 217 9.76 6.98 8.86
CA TYR A 217 9.60 6.56 10.24
C TYR A 217 10.93 6.48 10.99
N LYS A 218 10.86 6.62 12.32
CA LYS A 218 12.00 6.54 13.22
C LYS A 218 11.61 5.78 14.48
N THR A 219 12.36 4.73 14.80
CA THR A 219 12.28 4.05 16.10
C THR A 219 12.96 4.92 17.15
N LEU A 220 12.25 5.26 18.23
CA LEU A 220 12.83 5.96 19.36
C LEU A 220 13.37 4.90 20.34
N ARG A 221 14.69 4.91 20.58
CA ARG A 221 15.36 3.89 21.41
C ARG A 221 15.58 4.32 22.87
N ASN A 222 15.44 5.61 23.21
CA ASN A 222 15.75 6.14 24.55
C ASN A 222 14.75 7.23 24.98
N GLU A 223 14.35 7.21 26.25
CA GLU A 223 13.49 8.24 26.88
C GLU A 223 14.08 9.67 26.78
N GLN A 224 15.41 9.81 26.76
CA GLN A 224 16.07 11.12 26.72
C GLN A 224 15.89 11.86 25.40
N ASP A 225 15.79 11.15 24.27
CA ASP A 225 15.52 11.75 22.96
C ASP A 225 14.05 12.18 22.85
N ALA A 226 13.14 11.39 23.41
CA ALA A 226 11.71 11.72 23.44
C ALA A 226 11.46 12.98 24.28
N ARG A 227 12.03 13.09 25.49
CA ARG A 227 11.84 14.27 26.35
C ARG A 227 12.45 15.56 25.80
N LYS A 228 13.57 15.49 25.05
CA LYS A 228 14.21 16.68 24.44
C LYS A 228 13.45 17.25 23.25
N ILE A 229 12.82 16.40 22.43
CA ILE A 229 12.08 16.84 21.23
C ILE A 229 10.65 17.25 21.59
N PHE A 230 10.07 16.66 22.64
CA PHE A 230 8.64 16.72 22.93
C PHE A 230 8.30 17.34 24.30
N GLY A 231 9.24 18.07 24.92
CA GLY A 231 9.05 18.64 26.26
C GLY A 231 7.80 19.52 26.45
N SER A 232 7.16 19.98 25.37
CA SER A 232 5.90 20.73 25.37
C SER A 232 4.67 19.95 24.86
N SER A 233 4.84 18.75 24.30
CA SER A 233 3.71 17.92 23.84
C SER A 233 3.41 16.83 24.87
N GLN A 234 2.14 16.66 25.25
CA GLN A 234 1.67 15.68 26.25
C GLN A 234 1.77 14.20 25.81
N ILE A 235 2.69 13.90 24.90
CA ILE A 235 2.70 12.64 24.16
C ILE A 235 3.80 11.73 24.72
N THR A 236 3.40 10.63 25.36
CA THR A 236 4.31 9.65 25.98
C THR A 236 4.65 8.49 25.05
N PHE A 237 5.95 8.28 24.82
CA PHE A 237 6.60 7.11 24.18
C PHE A 237 6.42 5.80 24.97
N ASN A 238 5.72 4.77 24.48
CA ASN A 238 5.91 3.40 25.02
C ASN A 238 6.99 2.64 24.24
N ASP A 239 7.62 1.65 24.88
CA ASP A 239 8.61 0.79 24.23
C ASP A 239 8.04 0.08 22.99
N GLY A 240 8.79 0.14 21.88
CA GLY A 240 8.39 -0.42 20.60
C GLY A 240 7.46 0.47 19.76
N GLU A 241 7.01 1.62 20.27
CA GLU A 241 6.30 2.61 19.46
C GLU A 241 7.25 3.33 18.49
N VAL A 242 6.74 3.62 17.30
CA VAL A 242 7.48 4.26 16.23
C VAL A 242 6.82 5.58 15.89
N MET A 243 7.63 6.61 15.67
CA MET A 243 7.15 7.87 15.12
C MET A 243 7.21 7.82 13.60
N ALA A 244 6.14 8.23 12.94
CA ALA A 244 6.05 8.26 11.49
C ALA A 244 5.54 9.60 10.98
N VAL A 245 5.86 9.89 9.72
CA VAL A 245 5.45 11.08 8.99
C VAL A 245 5.00 10.70 7.58
N MET A 246 3.89 11.30 7.15
CA MET A 246 3.32 11.12 5.82
C MET A 246 2.96 12.49 5.20
N GLY A 247 2.82 12.55 3.87
CA GLY A 247 2.45 13.76 3.14
C GLY A 247 1.09 14.35 3.57
N VAL A 248 0.80 15.57 3.16
CA VAL A 248 -0.32 16.34 3.72
C VAL A 248 -1.69 15.82 3.24
N GLY A 249 -1.77 15.40 1.98
CA GLY A 249 -3.04 14.97 1.35
C GLY A 249 -3.62 13.65 1.89
N TYR A 250 -2.86 12.89 2.69
CA TYR A 250 -3.30 11.60 3.22
C TYR A 250 -4.17 11.80 4.45
N ASN A 251 -5.41 11.34 4.40
CA ASN A 251 -6.37 11.51 5.49
C ASN A 251 -6.27 10.38 6.53
N LEU A 252 -5.16 10.34 7.24
CA LEU A 252 -4.90 9.37 8.31
C LEU A 252 -5.89 9.52 9.47
N SER A 253 -6.36 8.38 9.99
CA SER A 253 -7.16 8.26 11.21
C SER A 253 -6.45 7.39 12.25
N GLN A 254 -6.78 7.62 13.53
CA GLN A 254 -6.39 6.70 14.60
C GLN A 254 -7.04 5.34 14.35
N GLY A 255 -6.28 4.27 14.53
CA GLY A 255 -6.70 2.90 14.22
C GLY A 255 -6.31 2.42 12.83
N ASP A 256 -5.98 3.31 11.89
CA ASP A 256 -5.49 2.92 10.56
C ASP A 256 -4.26 2.02 10.64
N ILE A 257 -4.08 1.18 9.62
CA ILE A 257 -2.95 0.24 9.54
C ILE A 257 -1.98 0.66 8.44
N ILE A 258 -0.70 0.66 8.77
CA ILE A 258 0.40 0.83 7.83
C ILE A 258 1.18 -0.48 7.76
N THR A 259 1.30 -1.06 6.57
CA THR A 259 2.10 -2.26 6.32
C THR A 259 3.30 -1.90 5.44
N LEU A 260 4.51 -2.14 5.94
CA LEU A 260 5.74 -1.86 5.19
C LEU A 260 5.96 -2.92 4.10
N LEU A 261 6.28 -2.48 2.88
CA LEU A 261 6.47 -3.40 1.74
C LEU A 261 7.93 -3.74 1.45
N VAL A 262 8.89 -2.98 1.98
CA VAL A 262 10.33 -3.19 1.71
C VAL A 262 10.99 -3.92 2.87
N SER A 263 10.80 -3.41 4.08
CA SER A 263 11.29 -4.01 5.31
C SER A 263 10.55 -5.32 5.59
N THR A 264 11.30 -6.37 5.91
CA THR A 264 10.75 -7.64 6.37
C THR A 264 11.43 -8.15 7.60
N LEU A 265 10.67 -8.92 8.37
CA LEU A 265 11.12 -9.59 9.59
C LEU A 265 10.89 -11.09 9.45
N THR A 266 11.75 -11.87 10.07
CA THR A 266 11.63 -13.34 10.11
C THR A 266 11.07 -13.76 11.46
N HIS A 267 10.11 -14.68 11.45
CA HIS A 267 9.56 -15.28 12.65
C HIS A 267 9.64 -16.81 12.58
N SER A 268 9.78 -17.44 13.75
CA SER A 268 9.72 -18.88 13.90
C SER A 268 8.73 -19.21 15.00
N GLU A 269 7.74 -20.03 14.70
CA GLU A 269 6.74 -20.47 15.68
C GLU A 269 6.41 -21.96 15.53
N TYR A 270 5.85 -22.53 16.59
CA TYR A 270 5.31 -23.87 16.57
C TYR A 270 3.78 -23.80 16.54
N ILE A 271 3.18 -24.45 15.54
CA ILE A 271 1.74 -24.51 15.36
C ILE A 271 1.26 -25.88 15.86
N PRO A 272 0.49 -25.93 16.97
CA PRO A 272 -0.07 -27.18 17.45
C PRO A 272 -1.11 -27.72 16.47
N TYR A 273 -1.33 -29.04 16.49
CA TYR A 273 -2.38 -29.62 15.68
C TYR A 273 -3.76 -29.07 16.08
N GLN A 274 -4.50 -28.62 15.07
CA GLN A 274 -5.87 -28.16 15.19
C GLN A 274 -6.72 -28.84 14.11
N PHE A 275 -7.99 -29.11 14.41
CA PHE A 275 -8.91 -29.66 13.42
C PHE A 275 -9.21 -28.61 12.33
N GLY A 276 -9.19 -29.04 11.08
CA GLY A 276 -9.40 -28.19 9.91
C GLY A 276 -8.20 -28.16 8.96
N SER A 277 -8.44 -27.69 7.75
CA SER A 277 -7.43 -27.63 6.68
C SER A 277 -6.59 -26.35 6.70
N TYR A 278 -6.93 -25.38 7.55
CA TYR A 278 -6.29 -24.07 7.62
C TYR A 278 -5.68 -23.84 8.99
N ASP A 279 -4.41 -23.46 9.00
CA ASP A 279 -3.71 -22.96 10.18
C ASP A 279 -3.48 -21.47 10.06
N LYS A 280 -3.49 -20.75 11.18
CA LYS A 280 -3.14 -19.34 11.25
C LYS A 280 -1.74 -19.18 11.82
N VAL A 281 -0.97 -18.30 11.22
CA VAL A 281 0.31 -17.85 11.77
C VAL A 281 0.12 -16.59 12.61
N SER A 282 1.03 -16.34 13.54
CA SER A 282 0.99 -15.19 14.45
C SER A 282 1.16 -13.87 13.70
N TYR A 283 2.14 -13.79 12.79
CA TYR A 283 2.51 -12.57 12.08
C TYR A 283 2.05 -12.55 10.63
N SER A 284 1.55 -11.40 10.17
CA SER A 284 1.11 -11.24 8.79
C SER A 284 1.17 -9.78 8.33
N PRO A 285 1.22 -9.52 7.01
CA PRO A 285 1.18 -10.47 5.88
C PRO A 285 2.44 -11.31 5.68
N ILE A 286 2.28 -12.61 5.42
CA ILE A 286 3.38 -13.50 5.04
C ILE A 286 3.96 -13.02 3.71
N ARG A 287 5.26 -12.75 3.67
CA ARG A 287 6.01 -12.51 2.43
C ARG A 287 6.42 -13.84 1.79
N LYS A 288 7.05 -14.70 2.59
CA LYS A 288 7.62 -15.97 2.14
C LYS A 288 7.71 -16.95 3.30
N VAL A 289 7.38 -18.21 3.05
CA VAL A 289 7.68 -19.30 3.98
C VAL A 289 9.07 -19.82 3.65
N GLU A 290 9.99 -19.75 4.60
CA GLU A 290 11.34 -20.29 4.42
C GLU A 290 11.36 -21.80 4.62
N LYS A 291 10.69 -22.27 5.68
CA LYS A 291 10.73 -23.69 6.04
C LYS A 291 9.54 -24.11 6.88
N ILE A 292 9.01 -25.30 6.61
CA ILE A 292 8.08 -26.02 7.50
C ILE A 292 8.66 -27.40 7.82
N ILE A 293 8.73 -27.73 9.10
CA ILE A 293 9.20 -29.04 9.57
C ILE A 293 8.23 -29.67 10.57
N SER A 294 8.02 -30.98 10.45
CA SER A 294 7.30 -31.76 11.46
C SER A 294 8.13 -32.94 11.95
N LYS A 295 7.80 -33.40 13.16
CA LYS A 295 8.42 -34.59 13.74
C LYS A 295 7.64 -35.84 13.36
N GLU A 296 8.28 -36.72 12.60
CA GLU A 296 7.84 -38.10 12.39
C GLU A 296 8.47 -39.03 13.43
N LYS A 297 8.09 -40.32 13.43
CA LYS A 297 8.54 -41.30 14.43
C LYS A 297 10.08 -41.38 14.57
N SER A 298 10.82 -41.22 13.48
CA SER A 298 12.28 -41.44 13.45
C SER A 298 13.08 -40.33 12.75
N PHE A 299 12.43 -39.33 12.14
CA PHE A 299 13.12 -38.25 11.44
C PHE A 299 12.28 -36.96 11.43
N ILE A 300 12.91 -35.86 11.02
CA ILE A 300 12.23 -34.58 10.78
C ILE A 300 11.83 -34.54 9.31
N LYS A 301 10.52 -34.47 9.03
CA LYS A 301 10.02 -34.27 7.67
C LYS A 301 9.99 -32.77 7.39
N GLU A 302 10.63 -32.38 6.30
CA GLU A 302 10.48 -31.05 5.69
C GLU A 302 9.34 -31.09 4.68
N HIS A 303 8.53 -30.03 4.66
CA HIS A 303 7.35 -29.93 3.80
C HIS A 303 7.57 -28.88 2.73
N GLU A 304 7.11 -29.17 1.51
CA GLU A 304 7.31 -28.32 0.33
C GLU A 304 6.04 -27.55 -0.03
N GLN A 305 6.19 -26.23 -0.28
CA GLN A 305 5.09 -25.40 -0.77
C GLN A 305 4.64 -25.86 -2.16
N GLY A 306 3.32 -25.89 -2.40
CA GLY A 306 2.69 -26.37 -3.62
C GLY A 306 2.46 -27.89 -3.67
N LYS A 307 3.16 -28.66 -2.84
CA LYS A 307 2.98 -30.12 -2.71
C LYS A 307 2.28 -30.50 -1.41
N ASP A 308 2.88 -30.17 -0.28
CA ASP A 308 2.33 -30.50 1.04
C ASP A 308 1.37 -29.42 1.55
N TYR A 309 1.68 -28.14 1.29
CA TYR A 309 0.89 -27.00 1.75
C TYR A 309 0.89 -25.83 0.77
N GLN A 310 0.03 -24.84 1.00
CA GLN A 310 0.04 -23.55 0.31
C GLN A 310 -0.23 -22.40 1.29
N VAL A 311 0.31 -21.22 1.01
CA VAL A 311 -0.09 -19.99 1.70
C VAL A 311 -1.46 -19.57 1.18
N PHE A 312 -2.39 -19.29 2.09
CA PHE A 312 -3.75 -18.87 1.78
C PHE A 312 -4.09 -17.57 2.51
N GLY A 313 -4.53 -16.57 1.75
CA GLY A 313 -4.66 -15.20 2.25
C GLY A 313 -3.31 -14.66 2.74
N ASP A 314 -3.38 -13.69 3.66
CA ASP A 314 -2.17 -13.02 4.18
C ASP A 314 -1.59 -13.71 5.43
N SER A 315 -2.33 -14.63 6.05
CA SER A 315 -2.00 -15.16 7.39
C SER A 315 -2.32 -16.63 7.62
N LYS A 316 -2.63 -17.41 6.57
CA LYS A 316 -2.99 -18.82 6.74
C LYS A 316 -2.12 -19.76 5.93
N ILE A 317 -1.92 -20.95 6.45
CA ILE A 317 -1.35 -22.11 5.76
C ILE A 317 -2.47 -23.11 5.52
N LYS A 318 -2.72 -23.46 4.26
CA LYS A 318 -3.68 -24.51 3.88
C LYS A 318 -2.90 -25.78 3.55
N TRP A 319 -3.20 -26.87 4.23
CA TRP A 319 -2.61 -28.17 3.93
C TRP A 319 -3.29 -28.80 2.71
N ILE A 320 -2.48 -29.29 1.78
CA ILE A 320 -2.91 -30.04 0.59
C ILE A 320 -2.88 -31.53 0.90
N THR A 321 -1.85 -31.98 1.62
CA THR A 321 -1.70 -33.34 2.14
C THR A 321 -2.24 -33.45 3.57
N ASP A 322 -2.14 -34.65 4.14
CA ASP A 322 -2.44 -34.87 5.55
C ASP A 322 -1.61 -33.94 6.44
N LYS A 323 -2.32 -33.16 7.25
CA LYS A 323 -1.72 -32.24 8.22
C LYS A 323 -0.93 -33.02 9.28
N PRO A 324 0.27 -32.56 9.68
CA PRO A 324 1.05 -33.19 10.75
C PRO A 324 0.27 -33.28 12.07
N LYS A 325 -0.04 -34.51 12.51
CA LYS A 325 -0.84 -34.77 13.72
C LYS A 325 -0.19 -34.30 15.02
N ASN A 326 1.15 -34.23 15.02
CA ASN A 326 1.93 -33.74 16.15
C ASN A 326 2.18 -32.24 16.10
N GLY A 327 1.53 -31.49 15.21
CA GLY A 327 1.90 -30.10 14.92
C GLY A 327 3.19 -29.99 14.10
N TYR A 328 3.61 -28.75 13.82
CA TYR A 328 4.79 -28.45 13.04
C TYR A 328 5.39 -27.10 13.42
N SER A 329 6.67 -26.92 13.12
CA SER A 329 7.34 -25.62 13.22
C SER A 329 7.42 -24.97 11.85
N ILE A 330 7.19 -23.66 11.82
CA ILE A 330 7.27 -22.84 10.62
C ILE A 330 8.22 -21.68 10.84
N ILE A 331 9.07 -21.42 9.84
CA ILE A 331 9.94 -20.25 9.74
C ILE A 331 9.50 -19.47 8.50
N TYR A 332 9.15 -18.20 8.66
CA TYR A 332 8.63 -17.38 7.58
C TYR A 332 9.02 -15.91 7.74
N GLU A 333 9.10 -15.22 6.60
CA GLU A 333 9.23 -13.78 6.52
C GLU A 333 7.85 -13.12 6.41
N TYR A 334 7.69 -11.97 7.05
CA TYR A 334 6.46 -11.19 6.99
C TYR A 334 6.73 -9.69 6.84
N HIS A 335 5.72 -8.99 6.32
CA HIS A 335 5.68 -7.54 6.22
C HIS A 335 5.18 -6.95 7.55
N PRO A 336 6.00 -6.17 8.28
CA PRO A 336 5.59 -5.62 9.57
C PRO A 336 4.47 -4.60 9.36
N SER A 337 3.44 -4.73 10.19
CA SER A 337 2.27 -3.86 10.18
C SER A 337 2.22 -3.06 11.49
N PHE A 338 1.72 -1.83 11.40
CA PHE A 338 1.62 -0.92 12.54
C PHE A 338 0.23 -0.28 12.59
N ARG A 339 -0.34 -0.15 13.78
CA ARG A 339 -1.58 0.59 14.02
C ARG A 339 -1.28 2.01 14.44
N ILE A 340 -1.94 2.99 13.84
CA ILE A 340 -1.84 4.39 14.27
C ILE A 340 -2.53 4.55 15.62
N THR A 341 -1.79 4.99 16.64
CA THR A 341 -2.28 5.12 18.02
C THR A 341 -2.55 6.57 18.44
N GLY A 342 -1.98 7.55 17.75
CA GLY A 342 -2.23 8.96 18.04
C GLY A 342 -1.50 9.89 17.07
N PHE A 343 -1.88 11.16 17.09
CA PHE A 343 -1.31 12.22 16.27
C PHE A 343 -0.44 13.15 17.11
N ILE A 344 0.64 13.64 16.53
CA ILE A 344 1.49 14.65 17.14
C ILE A 344 1.12 15.99 16.50
N GLU A 345 0.35 16.80 17.21
CA GLU A 345 0.01 18.15 16.78
C GLU A 345 1.25 19.04 16.89
N SER A 346 1.88 19.34 15.75
CA SER A 346 2.98 20.29 15.69
C SER A 346 2.43 21.72 15.53
N GLY A 347 2.15 22.40 16.65
CA GLY A 347 2.06 23.86 16.83
C GLY A 347 1.28 24.73 15.81
N SER A 348 0.39 25.57 16.33
CA SER A 348 -0.26 26.66 15.59
C SER A 348 0.76 27.68 15.10
N GLY A 349 1.01 27.71 13.79
CA GLY A 349 1.91 28.69 13.19
C GLY A 349 1.93 28.50 11.69
N GLU A 350 1.28 29.45 11.02
CA GLU A 350 1.18 29.71 9.57
C GLU A 350 0.18 28.86 8.77
N ASP A 351 -0.50 29.51 7.81
CA ASP A 351 -1.50 29.02 6.82
C ASP A 351 -0.95 27.94 5.86
N ARG A 352 0.03 27.14 6.29
CA ARG A 352 0.68 26.12 5.48
C ARG A 352 0.28 24.72 5.95
N ASP A 353 -0.20 23.95 4.99
CA ASP A 353 -0.46 22.52 5.12
C ASP A 353 0.83 21.78 5.56
N LYS A 354 0.86 21.23 6.78
CA LYS A 354 2.02 20.53 7.36
C LYS A 354 1.92 19.01 7.17
N PRO A 355 3.05 18.29 7.00
CA PRO A 355 3.05 16.84 7.02
C PRO A 355 2.44 16.30 8.30
N LYS A 356 1.74 15.16 8.19
CA LYS A 356 1.11 14.53 9.34
C LYS A 356 2.14 13.70 10.08
N ILE A 357 2.40 14.06 11.33
CA ILE A 357 3.26 13.32 12.24
C ILE A 357 2.36 12.51 13.19
N PHE A 358 2.62 11.23 13.30
CA PHE A 358 1.79 10.31 14.07
C PHE A 358 2.62 9.20 14.70
N LYS A 359 1.97 8.52 15.65
CA LYS A 359 2.55 7.42 16.42
C LYS A 359 1.93 6.13 15.96
N MET A 360 2.75 5.10 15.89
CA MET A 360 2.28 3.79 15.49
C MET A 360 2.88 2.70 16.37
N LYS A 361 2.07 1.69 16.67
CA LYS A 361 2.43 0.53 17.49
C LYS A 361 2.45 -0.71 16.60
N PRO A 362 3.44 -1.61 16.73
CA PRO A 362 3.48 -2.84 15.95
C PRO A 362 2.24 -3.69 16.19
N LEU A 363 1.75 -4.30 15.10
CA LEU A 363 0.70 -5.31 15.10
C LEU A 363 1.33 -6.66 14.78
N SER A 364 0.93 -7.69 15.53
CA SER A 364 1.26 -9.08 15.19
C SER A 364 0.57 -9.46 13.89
N ASN A 365 -0.76 -9.37 13.85
CA ASN A 365 -1.56 -9.82 12.72
C ASN A 365 -2.26 -8.66 12.02
N LEU A 366 -2.17 -8.57 10.69
CA LEU A 366 -2.93 -7.60 9.91
C LEU A 366 -4.44 -7.83 10.08
N ASN A 367 -4.85 -9.10 10.12
CA ASN A 367 -6.20 -9.55 10.41
C ASN A 367 -6.39 -9.64 11.93
N THR A 368 -6.24 -8.56 12.71
CA THR A 368 -6.39 -8.55 14.19
C THR A 368 -7.72 -9.18 14.66
N ARG A 369 -7.76 -10.50 14.83
CA ARG A 369 -8.67 -11.27 15.68
C ARG A 369 -7.86 -11.43 16.94
N GLU A 370 -7.86 -10.43 17.80
CA GLU A 370 -7.33 -10.52 19.16
C GLU A 370 -7.83 -9.33 19.99
#